data_AF-F6G6M2-F1
#
_entry.id   AF-F6G6M2-F1
#
_cell.length_a   1.000
_cell.length_b   1.000
_cell.length_c   1.000
_cell.angle_alpha   90.00
_cell.angle_beta   90.00
_cell.angle_gamma   90.00
#
_symmetry.space_group_name_H-M   'P 1'
#
loop_
_entity.id
_entity.type
_entity.pdbx_description
1 polymer ?
#
loop_
_entity_poly.entity_id
_entity_poly.type
_entity_poly.pdbx_seq_one_letter_code
_entity_poly.pdbx_strand_id
1 'polypeptide(L)'
;MGLCVSSSRNSFSEVDSQGSLTTDAADATSAGNRTERPTRSNRGVLEGLRTLSTPVNVSHHGLARRGAQLTLRMRPLEAYQSARTHQDHFIKDRSGSLFPRVRIERAMDQTAYHPYRFELDRTATVKVAGFNGLTPNTQSTSHLYSTGTSQPNTLVVTDNMTACIAIACAAENIEPATGDRLPGAKVRVFHLLPFAHEELMPDEVLMSIRNYLEETMREGLTVRAAMHGGDTQGDMSISTAVALRNLLWQLDVALEFDETCERRATNTPLGAVIRDDHSVQFVTQIVAAED
;
A
#
# COMPACT_ATOMS: atom_id res chain seq x y z
N MET A 1 -8.34 3.87 -47.64
CA MET A 1 -7.85 2.90 -48.66
C MET A 1 -6.46 2.45 -48.20
N GLY A 2 -6.35 1.27 -47.57
CA GLY A 2 -5.74 0.05 -48.15
C GLY A 2 -4.24 -0.01 -47.78
N LEU A 3 -3.79 -0.85 -46.82
CA LEU A 3 -3.26 -2.23 -47.00
C LEU A 3 -2.19 -2.30 -48.12
N CYS A 4 -0.99 -2.92 -48.04
CA CYS A 4 -0.37 -3.89 -47.13
C CYS A 4 1.11 -4.17 -47.59
N VAL A 5 2.00 -4.53 -46.64
CA VAL A 5 3.04 -5.61 -46.65
C VAL A 5 4.26 -5.59 -47.62
N SER A 6 5.48 -5.69 -47.05
CA SER A 6 6.52 -6.78 -47.24
C SER A 6 7.83 -6.44 -46.48
N SER A 7 8.27 -7.23 -45.48
CA SER A 7 9.31 -8.31 -45.49
C SER A 7 10.72 -7.83 -45.94
N SER A 8 11.89 -8.09 -45.33
CA SER A 8 12.40 -9.25 -44.57
C SER A 8 13.89 -9.09 -44.11
N ARG A 9 14.27 -9.80 -43.02
CA ARG A 9 15.56 -10.51 -42.66
C ARG A 9 16.89 -9.78 -42.30
N ASN A 10 17.43 -10.14 -41.11
CA ASN A 10 18.82 -10.61 -40.77
C ASN A 10 18.85 -10.90 -39.23
N SER A 11 19.14 -12.10 -38.67
CA SER A 11 20.33 -12.98 -38.61
C SER A 11 21.48 -12.48 -37.70
N PHE A 12 21.80 -13.22 -36.61
CA PHE A 12 23.09 -13.47 -35.89
C PHE A 12 22.76 -14.00 -34.46
N SER A 13 22.75 -15.32 -34.19
CA SER A 13 23.81 -16.32 -33.89
C SER A 13 24.15 -16.49 -32.39
N GLU A 14 23.83 -17.68 -31.86
CA GLU A 14 24.31 -18.29 -30.61
C GLU A 14 25.80 -18.69 -30.68
N VAL A 15 26.49 -18.69 -29.53
CA VAL A 15 27.55 -19.67 -29.21
C VAL A 15 27.53 -20.01 -27.71
N ASP A 16 27.60 -21.32 -27.47
CA ASP A 16 27.67 -22.11 -26.24
C ASP A 16 28.72 -21.73 -25.19
N SER A 17 28.44 -22.15 -23.94
CA SER A 17 29.44 -22.78 -23.06
C SER A 17 28.75 -23.76 -22.09
N GLN A 18 28.93 -25.06 -22.37
CA GLN A 18 28.58 -26.18 -21.48
C GLN A 18 29.63 -26.37 -20.38
N GLY A 19 29.16 -26.84 -19.21
CA GLY A 19 29.96 -27.44 -18.15
C GLY A 19 29.07 -28.35 -17.30
N SER A 20 29.22 -29.66 -17.49
CA SER A 20 28.37 -30.77 -17.06
C SER A 20 28.79 -31.40 -15.70
N LEU A 21 27.96 -32.34 -15.24
CA LEU A 21 28.15 -33.45 -14.27
C LEU A 21 27.60 -33.15 -12.84
N THR A 22 26.76 -33.96 -12.19
CA THR A 22 26.25 -35.33 -12.41
C THR A 22 25.05 -35.57 -11.49
N THR A 23 24.06 -36.31 -11.98
CA THR A 23 23.03 -37.01 -11.20
C THR A 23 23.52 -38.41 -10.87
N ASP A 24 23.37 -38.86 -9.63
CA ASP A 24 23.28 -40.29 -9.30
C ASP A 24 22.23 -40.52 -8.21
N ALA A 25 21.43 -41.56 -8.42
CA ALA A 25 20.35 -42.00 -7.56
C ALA A 25 20.58 -43.44 -7.07
N ALA A 26 20.05 -43.70 -5.88
CA ALA A 26 19.71 -44.98 -5.24
C ALA A 26 20.84 -45.84 -4.62
N ASP A 27 20.74 -46.14 -3.31
CA ASP A 27 20.15 -47.42 -2.85
C ASP A 27 19.81 -47.41 -1.34
N ALA A 28 19.03 -48.40 -0.90
CA ALA A 28 18.07 -48.40 0.20
C ALA A 28 18.52 -48.97 1.57
N THR A 29 17.58 -48.87 2.53
CA THR A 29 17.34 -49.65 3.77
C THR A 29 17.92 -49.18 5.13
N SER A 30 17.03 -48.73 6.03
CA SER A 30 16.79 -49.34 7.36
C SER A 30 15.84 -48.48 8.21
N ALA A 31 14.89 -49.15 8.87
CA ALA A 31 13.88 -48.61 9.77
C ALA A 31 14.46 -47.93 11.02
N GLY A 32 13.72 -46.95 11.56
CA GLY A 32 13.99 -46.37 12.89
C GLY A 32 13.09 -45.19 13.24
N ASN A 33 11.99 -45.48 13.95
CA ASN A 33 11.15 -44.50 14.65
C ASN A 33 11.99 -43.44 15.39
N ARG A 34 11.72 -42.14 15.15
CA ARG A 34 11.80 -41.09 16.19
C ARG A 34 11.07 -39.82 15.76
N THR A 35 10.00 -39.55 16.50
CA THR A 35 9.29 -38.27 16.64
C THR A 35 10.24 -37.13 17.00
N GLU A 36 10.40 -36.13 16.14
CA GLU A 36 10.82 -34.78 16.55
C GLU A 36 10.08 -33.72 15.71
N ARG A 37 9.12 -33.04 16.37
CA ARG A 37 8.65 -31.71 15.97
C ARG A 37 9.80 -30.71 16.07
N PRO A 38 9.89 -29.73 15.17
CA PRO A 38 10.40 -28.43 15.53
C PRO A 38 9.23 -27.45 15.69
N THR A 39 8.67 -27.40 16.90
CA THR A 39 7.97 -26.22 17.40
C THR A 39 8.98 -25.09 17.57
N ARG A 40 9.20 -24.28 16.54
CA ARG A 40 9.73 -22.92 16.74
C ARG A 40 8.57 -22.02 17.14
N SER A 41 8.34 -22.01 18.45
CA SER A 41 7.58 -21.01 19.16
C SER A 41 8.08 -19.60 18.78
N ASN A 42 7.29 -18.85 18.00
CA ASN A 42 7.53 -17.43 17.70
C ASN A 42 7.32 -16.51 18.93
N ARG A 43 7.23 -17.08 20.13
CA ARG A 43 6.88 -16.36 21.36
C ARG A 43 7.97 -15.34 21.77
N GLY A 44 9.22 -15.56 21.38
CA GLY A 44 10.34 -14.65 21.71
C GLY A 44 10.44 -13.38 20.88
N VAL A 45 9.82 -13.29 19.69
CA VAL A 45 9.91 -12.08 18.83
C VAL A 45 8.85 -11.04 19.20
N LEU A 46 7.85 -11.42 20.00
CA LEU A 46 6.78 -10.55 20.49
C LEU A 46 7.00 -10.08 21.94
N GLU A 47 7.97 -10.64 22.66
CA GLU A 47 8.21 -10.32 24.08
C GLU A 47 8.85 -8.94 24.32
N GLY A 48 9.45 -8.33 23.29
CA GLY A 48 10.03 -6.98 23.37
C GLY A 48 9.01 -5.82 23.26
N LEU A 49 7.71 -6.12 23.13
CA LEU A 49 6.64 -5.12 22.96
C LEU A 49 6.12 -4.52 24.28
N ARG A 50 6.71 -4.89 25.43
CA ARG A 50 6.13 -4.58 26.76
C ARG A 50 6.47 -3.20 27.34
N THR A 51 7.31 -2.40 26.70
CA THR A 51 7.72 -1.08 27.21
C THR A 51 7.50 0.06 26.23
N LEU A 52 6.61 -0.12 25.25
CA LEU A 52 6.03 0.99 24.51
C LEU A 52 4.52 0.85 24.57
N SER A 53 3.87 1.99 24.65
CA SER A 53 2.44 2.17 24.73
C SER A 53 1.71 1.93 23.43
N THR A 54 1.94 0.76 22.87
CA THR A 54 1.77 0.53 21.45
C THR A 54 0.43 -0.11 21.05
N PRO A 55 -0.11 0.22 19.85
CA PRO A 55 -1.36 -0.31 19.31
C PRO A 55 -1.53 -1.81 19.41
N VAL A 56 -2.69 -2.18 19.96
CA VAL A 56 -3.12 -3.57 20.14
C VAL A 56 -3.77 -4.09 18.85
N ASN A 57 -4.41 -3.21 18.07
CA ASN A 57 -5.32 -3.58 16.99
C ASN A 57 -4.79 -3.22 15.61
N VAL A 58 -3.72 -3.84 15.13
CA VAL A 58 -3.30 -3.67 13.74
C VAL A 58 -3.91 -4.78 12.89
N SER A 59 -4.67 -4.42 11.85
CA SER A 59 -5.44 -5.40 11.07
C SER A 59 -4.51 -6.38 10.35
N HIS A 60 -3.68 -5.94 9.40
CA HIS A 60 -2.81 -6.83 8.61
C HIS A 60 -1.32 -6.66 8.92
N HIS A 61 -0.98 -5.57 9.59
CA HIS A 61 0.40 -5.21 9.92
C HIS A 61 0.58 -5.31 11.43
N GLY A 62 1.77 -5.06 11.93
CA GLY A 62 2.07 -5.03 13.35
C GLY A 62 3.32 -4.21 13.54
N LEU A 63 3.45 -3.61 14.71
CA LEU A 63 4.67 -2.91 15.06
C LEU A 63 5.83 -3.89 15.16
N ALA A 64 6.93 -3.51 14.54
CA ALA A 64 8.18 -4.23 14.58
C ALA A 64 9.30 -3.23 14.88
N ARG A 65 10.24 -3.65 15.71
CA ARG A 65 11.41 -2.86 16.08
C ARG A 65 12.66 -3.47 15.44
N ARG A 66 13.48 -2.64 14.80
CA ARG A 66 14.82 -3.00 14.34
C ARG A 66 15.82 -2.01 14.94
N GLY A 67 16.53 -2.42 15.97
CA GLY A 67 17.39 -1.52 16.75
C GLY A 67 16.58 -0.42 17.44
N ALA A 68 16.86 0.85 17.14
CA ALA A 68 16.12 2.00 17.69
C ALA A 68 14.86 2.38 16.89
N GLN A 69 14.69 1.86 15.67
CA GLN A 69 13.65 2.26 14.72
C GLN A 69 12.38 1.43 14.88
N LEU A 70 11.23 2.13 14.89
CA LEU A 70 9.89 1.52 14.85
C LEU A 70 9.38 1.49 13.41
N THR A 71 8.78 0.37 13.02
CA THR A 71 8.24 0.15 11.67
C THR A 71 6.95 -0.64 11.73
N LEU A 72 6.12 -0.55 10.68
CA LEU A 72 5.02 -1.49 10.45
C LEU A 72 5.48 -2.64 9.56
N ARG A 73 5.20 -3.87 9.99
CA ARG A 73 5.49 -5.11 9.26
C ARG A 73 4.22 -5.95 9.13
N MET A 74 4.04 -6.60 7.98
CA MET A 74 2.95 -7.55 7.78
C MET A 74 2.97 -8.70 8.82
N ARG A 75 1.80 -9.01 9.38
CA ARG A 75 1.58 -10.18 10.24
C ARG A 75 1.37 -11.44 9.39
N PRO A 76 1.67 -12.64 9.90
CA PRO A 76 1.29 -13.89 9.24
C PRO A 76 -0.22 -13.92 8.94
N LEU A 77 -0.61 -14.44 7.77
CA LEU A 77 -2.00 -14.42 7.29
C LEU A 77 -2.95 -15.12 8.27
N GLU A 78 -2.54 -16.27 8.83
CA GLU A 78 -3.32 -17.01 9.82
C GLU A 78 -3.59 -16.19 11.08
N ALA A 79 -2.56 -15.50 11.59
CA ALA A 79 -2.69 -14.62 12.74
C ALA A 79 -3.65 -13.46 12.45
N TYR A 80 -3.61 -12.91 11.23
CA TYR A 80 -4.58 -11.91 10.83
C TYR A 80 -6.00 -12.48 10.75
N GLN A 81 -6.23 -13.59 10.06
CA GLN A 81 -7.56 -14.19 9.92
C GLN A 81 -8.18 -14.52 11.28
N SER A 82 -7.39 -15.06 12.22
CA SER A 82 -7.85 -15.39 13.57
C SER A 82 -8.29 -14.16 14.40
N ALA A 83 -7.76 -12.97 14.08
CA ALA A 83 -8.05 -11.74 14.79
C ALA A 83 -9.28 -11.00 14.24
N ARG A 84 -9.89 -11.49 13.16
CA ARG A 84 -11.05 -10.84 12.53
C ARG A 84 -12.36 -11.25 13.21
N THR A 85 -13.26 -10.29 13.34
CA THR A 85 -14.63 -10.48 13.84
C THR A 85 -15.53 -11.23 12.85
N HIS A 86 -15.20 -11.24 11.56
CA HIS A 86 -15.97 -11.91 10.51
C HIS A 86 -15.14 -13.03 9.88
N GLN A 87 -15.11 -14.19 10.53
CA GLN A 87 -14.30 -15.35 10.11
C GLN A 87 -14.79 -15.96 8.80
N ASP A 88 -16.07 -15.79 8.46
CA ASP A 88 -16.72 -16.39 7.29
C ASP A 88 -16.39 -15.70 5.96
N HIS A 89 -15.79 -14.50 5.99
CA HIS A 89 -15.32 -13.80 4.80
C HIS A 89 -13.82 -13.99 4.64
N PHE A 90 -13.40 -14.72 3.60
CA PHE A 90 -11.98 -14.89 3.28
C PHE A 90 -11.29 -13.54 3.04
N ILE A 91 -10.04 -13.43 3.51
CA ILE A 91 -9.18 -12.30 3.19
C ILE A 91 -8.90 -12.35 1.69
N LYS A 92 -9.03 -11.20 1.01
CA LYS A 92 -8.60 -11.09 -0.39
C LYS A 92 -7.15 -11.53 -0.51
N ASP A 93 -6.83 -12.38 -1.47
CA ASP A 93 -5.45 -12.82 -1.67
C ASP A 93 -4.54 -11.61 -1.97
N ARG A 94 -3.49 -11.47 -1.17
CA ARG A 94 -2.46 -10.42 -1.26
C ARG A 94 -1.08 -11.00 -1.59
N SER A 95 -1.00 -12.27 -1.98
CA SER A 95 0.25 -12.96 -2.31
C SER A 95 1.08 -12.24 -3.38
N GLY A 96 0.42 -11.57 -4.34
CA GLY A 96 1.08 -10.73 -5.36
C GLY A 96 1.45 -9.31 -4.90
N SER A 97 1.05 -8.88 -3.70
CA SER A 97 1.37 -7.55 -3.19
C SER A 97 2.72 -7.53 -2.45
N LEU A 98 3.55 -6.56 -2.78
CA LEU A 98 4.72 -6.15 -2.02
C LEU A 98 4.33 -5.01 -1.07
N PHE A 99 4.70 -5.13 0.20
CA PHE A 99 4.34 -4.16 1.23
C PHE A 99 5.55 -3.34 1.68
N PRO A 100 5.45 -2.00 1.66
CA PRO A 100 6.53 -1.16 2.13
C PRO A 100 6.70 -1.30 3.65
N ARG A 101 7.92 -1.08 4.13
CA ARG A 101 8.16 -0.80 5.54
C ARG A 101 7.81 0.64 5.81
N VAL A 102 6.78 0.85 6.61
CA VAL A 102 6.35 2.19 7.01
C VAL A 102 7.12 2.61 8.24
N ARG A 103 7.78 3.77 8.17
CA ARG A 103 8.55 4.33 9.29
C ARG A 103 7.61 4.99 10.30
N ILE A 104 7.91 4.82 11.59
CA ILE A 104 7.25 5.53 12.67
C ILE A 104 8.32 6.30 13.44
N GLU A 105 8.09 7.60 13.56
CA GLU A 105 8.97 8.54 14.25
C GLU A 105 8.62 8.61 15.74
N ARG A 106 9.58 8.97 16.59
CA ARG A 106 9.27 9.22 18.00
C ARG A 106 8.76 10.65 18.14
N ALA A 107 7.76 10.86 18.99
CA ALA A 107 7.22 12.20 19.22
C ALA A 107 8.29 13.20 19.69
N MET A 108 9.20 12.80 20.60
CA MET A 108 10.34 13.64 21.03
C MET A 108 11.31 14.05 19.92
N ASP A 109 11.37 13.32 18.81
CA ASP A 109 12.31 13.64 17.73
C ASP A 109 11.83 14.88 16.93
N GLN A 110 10.65 15.44 17.23
CA GLN A 110 10.08 16.58 16.50
C GLN A 110 9.27 17.56 17.36
N THR A 111 9.79 18.79 17.42
CA THR A 111 9.19 19.92 18.14
C THR A 111 8.37 20.86 17.23
N ALA A 112 8.33 20.63 15.91
CA ALA A 112 7.62 21.48 14.96
C ALA A 112 6.24 20.92 14.61
N TYR A 113 5.25 21.80 14.48
CA TYR A 113 3.92 21.44 13.98
C TYR A 113 4.01 20.93 12.53
N HIS A 114 3.39 19.79 12.25
CA HIS A 114 3.27 19.23 10.92
C HIS A 114 1.78 18.99 10.60
N PRO A 115 1.18 19.67 9.60
CA PRO A 115 -0.27 19.64 9.36
C PRO A 115 -0.82 18.24 9.02
N TYR A 116 0.02 17.38 8.46
CA TYR A 116 -0.33 15.99 8.10
C TYR A 116 0.26 14.94 9.06
N ARG A 117 0.41 15.30 10.34
CA ARG A 117 0.87 14.38 11.40
C ARG A 117 -0.29 13.54 11.94
N PHE A 118 -0.05 12.24 12.05
CA PHE A 118 -0.91 11.30 12.75
C PHE A 118 -0.17 10.69 13.94
N GLU A 119 -0.81 10.76 15.11
CA GLU A 119 -0.31 10.12 16.32
C GLU A 119 -0.87 8.71 16.40
N LEU A 120 0.03 7.75 16.33
CA LEU A 120 -0.29 6.34 16.41
C LEU A 120 -0.32 5.93 17.88
N ASP A 121 -1.52 5.77 18.41
CA ASP A 121 -1.80 5.38 19.79
C ASP A 121 -2.22 3.91 19.93
N ARG A 122 -2.68 3.50 21.11
CA ARG A 122 -3.09 2.11 21.36
C ARG A 122 -4.39 1.69 20.65
N THR A 123 -5.20 2.66 20.28
CA THR A 123 -6.58 2.48 19.81
C THR A 123 -6.65 2.44 18.28
N ALA A 124 -5.68 3.05 17.61
CA ALA A 124 -5.59 3.11 16.17
C ALA A 124 -5.40 1.74 15.51
N THR A 125 -6.12 1.53 14.41
CA THR A 125 -5.90 0.42 13.48
C THR A 125 -5.07 0.88 12.29
N VAL A 126 -4.14 0.06 11.79
CA VAL A 126 -3.35 0.41 10.59
C VAL A 126 -3.48 -0.61 9.47
N LYS A 127 -3.74 -0.10 8.26
CA LYS A 127 -3.74 -0.84 7.00
C LYS A 127 -2.65 -0.25 6.09
N VAL A 128 -1.71 -1.09 5.64
CA VAL A 128 -0.69 -0.64 4.68
C VAL A 128 -1.11 -1.02 3.26
N ALA A 129 -1.11 -0.07 2.34
CA ALA A 129 -1.28 -0.32 0.92
C ALA A 129 0.02 -0.90 0.36
N GLY A 130 -0.08 -2.09 -0.22
CA GLY A 130 0.99 -2.66 -1.02
C GLY A 130 0.91 -2.21 -2.48
N PHE A 131 1.98 -2.48 -3.21
CA PHE A 131 2.04 -2.38 -4.67
C PHE A 131 2.24 -3.77 -5.26
N ASN A 132 2.01 -3.94 -6.55
CA ASN A 132 2.25 -5.20 -7.23
C ASN A 132 3.01 -4.93 -8.53
N GLY A 133 4.07 -5.70 -8.78
CA GLY A 133 4.89 -5.61 -10.00
C GLY A 133 4.97 -6.90 -10.79
N LEU A 134 4.12 -7.88 -10.46
CA LEU A 134 4.19 -9.24 -11.02
C LEU A 134 2.90 -9.66 -11.73
N THR A 135 1.76 -9.12 -11.30
CA THR A 135 0.45 -9.49 -11.84
C THR A 135 -0.13 -8.34 -12.66
N PRO A 136 -0.66 -8.57 -13.87
CA PRO A 136 -1.39 -7.53 -14.59
C PRO A 136 -2.61 -7.03 -13.82
N ASN A 137 -2.92 -5.74 -13.96
CA ASN A 137 -4.12 -5.19 -13.35
C ASN A 137 -5.37 -5.55 -14.16
N THR A 138 -6.37 -6.09 -13.45
CA THR A 138 -7.67 -6.49 -13.97
C THR A 138 -8.71 -6.23 -12.88
N GLN A 139 -10.00 -6.39 -13.21
CA GLN A 139 -11.06 -6.30 -12.20
C GLN A 139 -10.82 -7.20 -10.97
N SER A 140 -10.26 -8.40 -11.17
CA SER A 140 -10.00 -9.37 -10.09
C SER A 140 -8.69 -9.13 -9.32
N THR A 141 -7.79 -8.27 -9.83
CA THR A 141 -6.45 -8.01 -9.25
C THR A 141 -6.25 -6.55 -8.81
N SER A 142 -7.21 -5.67 -9.10
CA SER A 142 -7.23 -4.24 -8.71
C SER A 142 -7.00 -3.99 -7.22
N HIS A 143 -7.38 -4.93 -6.35
CA HIS A 143 -7.14 -4.78 -4.92
C HIS A 143 -5.65 -4.85 -4.59
N LEU A 144 -4.78 -5.48 -5.39
CA LEU A 144 -3.36 -5.69 -5.05
C LEU A 144 -2.56 -4.40 -4.86
N TYR A 145 -3.03 -3.28 -5.41
CA TYR A 145 -2.34 -1.98 -5.39
C TYR A 145 -2.96 -0.99 -4.41
N SER A 146 -4.04 -1.38 -3.72
CA SER A 146 -4.75 -0.47 -2.84
C SER A 146 -5.29 -1.13 -1.59
N THR A 147 -5.52 -0.31 -0.58
CA THR A 147 -6.31 -0.71 0.59
C THR A 147 -7.15 0.47 1.05
N GLY A 148 -8.18 0.19 1.83
CA GLY A 148 -9.14 1.22 2.25
C GLY A 148 -9.92 0.83 3.49
N THR A 149 -10.67 1.80 3.99
CA THR A 149 -11.51 1.65 5.18
C THR A 149 -12.65 2.67 5.18
N SER A 150 -13.72 2.32 5.88
CA SER A 150 -14.82 3.23 6.27
C SER A 150 -14.94 3.33 7.79
N GLN A 151 -13.98 2.74 8.52
CA GLN A 151 -13.96 2.76 9.98
C GLN A 151 -13.14 3.96 10.48
N PRO A 152 -13.66 4.73 11.46
CA PRO A 152 -12.88 5.73 12.18
C PRO A 152 -11.63 5.14 12.82
N ASN A 153 -10.67 6.01 13.08
CA ASN A 153 -9.39 5.70 13.72
C ASN A 153 -8.62 4.52 13.07
N THR A 154 -8.84 4.33 11.76
CA THR A 154 -8.11 3.35 10.96
C THR A 154 -7.24 4.10 9.96
N LEU A 155 -5.94 4.17 10.23
CA LEU A 155 -4.95 4.72 9.32
C LEU A 155 -4.78 3.78 8.12
N VAL A 156 -4.96 4.31 6.93
CA VAL A 156 -4.57 3.67 5.68
C VAL A 156 -3.34 4.37 5.13
N VAL A 157 -2.24 3.65 4.89
CA VAL A 157 -0.95 4.31 4.59
C VAL A 157 -0.06 3.49 3.65
N THR A 158 0.86 4.17 2.98
CA THR A 158 1.96 3.58 2.22
C THR A 158 3.24 4.38 2.45
N ASP A 159 4.39 3.82 2.07
CA ASP A 159 5.72 4.41 2.24
C ASP A 159 6.68 3.91 1.14
N ASN A 160 7.91 4.43 1.10
CA ASN A 160 8.98 4.08 0.16
C ASN A 160 8.60 4.27 -1.32
N MET A 161 7.84 5.32 -1.62
CA MET A 161 7.39 5.66 -2.97
C MET A 161 8.52 6.35 -3.74
N THR A 162 9.66 5.67 -3.94
CA THR A 162 10.84 6.25 -4.59
C THR A 162 10.55 6.55 -6.05
N ALA A 163 10.41 5.53 -6.90
CA ALA A 163 9.92 5.69 -8.27
C ALA A 163 8.38 5.57 -8.36
N CYS A 164 7.76 4.86 -7.42
CA CYS A 164 6.32 4.70 -7.35
C CYS A 164 5.60 6.02 -7.04
N ILE A 165 4.35 6.15 -7.46
CA ILE A 165 3.45 7.23 -7.07
C ILE A 165 2.37 6.63 -6.17
N ALA A 166 2.00 7.34 -5.10
CA ALA A 166 0.80 7.04 -4.34
C ALA A 166 -0.26 8.12 -4.50
N ILE A 167 -1.51 7.67 -4.43
CA ILE A 167 -2.68 8.54 -4.34
C ILE A 167 -3.51 8.10 -3.13
N ALA A 168 -3.79 9.05 -2.23
CA ALA A 168 -4.74 8.89 -1.15
C ALA A 168 -6.04 9.59 -1.54
N CYS A 169 -7.14 8.85 -1.57
CA CYS A 169 -8.48 9.37 -1.82
C CYS A 169 -9.22 9.45 -0.49
N ALA A 170 -9.73 10.63 -0.18
CA ALA A 170 -10.59 10.91 0.96
C ALA A 170 -12.00 11.20 0.46
N ALA A 171 -13.00 10.61 1.10
CA ALA A 171 -14.40 10.86 0.80
C ALA A 171 -15.16 11.11 2.11
N GLU A 172 -15.79 12.28 2.20
CA GLU A 172 -16.50 12.75 3.39
C GLU A 172 -17.99 12.89 3.06
N ASN A 173 -18.84 12.48 3.99
CA ASN A 173 -20.27 12.77 3.93
C ASN A 173 -20.47 14.15 4.54
N ILE A 174 -20.66 15.18 3.72
CA ILE A 174 -20.76 16.57 4.17
C ILE A 174 -22.22 17.02 3.99
N GLU A 175 -22.86 17.42 5.09
CA GLU A 175 -24.19 18.01 5.06
C GLU A 175 -24.15 19.35 4.30
N PRO A 176 -24.81 19.49 3.12
CA PRO A 176 -24.65 20.68 2.28
C PRO A 176 -25.08 21.98 2.94
N ALA A 177 -26.06 21.93 3.85
CA ALA A 177 -26.60 23.14 4.49
C ALA A 177 -25.70 23.67 5.62
N THR A 178 -25.01 22.78 6.35
CA THR A 178 -24.27 23.15 7.56
C THR A 178 -22.76 22.99 7.43
N GLY A 179 -22.29 22.16 6.48
CA GLY A 179 -20.89 21.78 6.35
C GLY A 179 -20.46 20.73 7.37
N ASP A 180 -21.39 20.13 8.12
CA ASP A 180 -21.08 19.11 9.12
C ASP A 180 -20.62 17.81 8.45
N ARG A 181 -19.64 17.14 9.06
CA ARG A 181 -19.24 15.79 8.63
C ARG A 181 -20.12 14.75 9.32
N LEU A 182 -20.76 13.92 8.51
CA LEU A 182 -21.68 12.87 8.95
C LEU A 182 -21.01 11.49 8.84
N PRO A 183 -21.55 10.46 9.51
CA PRO A 183 -21.11 9.09 9.31
C PRO A 183 -21.17 8.68 7.83
N GLY A 184 -20.23 7.83 7.41
CA GLY A 184 -20.16 7.30 6.04
C GLY A 184 -18.89 7.63 5.26
N ALA A 185 -17.94 8.34 5.88
CA ALA A 185 -16.64 8.63 5.27
C ALA A 185 -15.89 7.36 4.83
N LYS A 186 -15.11 7.50 3.76
CA LYS A 186 -14.30 6.44 3.18
C LYS A 186 -12.91 6.96 2.84
N VAL A 187 -11.90 6.13 3.04
CA VAL A 187 -10.55 6.40 2.57
C VAL A 187 -9.96 5.22 1.82
N ARG A 188 -9.17 5.49 0.79
CA ARG A 188 -8.43 4.50 0.03
C ARG A 188 -7.08 5.06 -0.38
N VAL A 189 -6.03 4.26 -0.20
CA VAL A 189 -4.69 4.60 -0.68
C VAL A 189 -4.28 3.59 -1.74
N PHE A 190 -3.76 4.09 -2.85
CA PHE A 190 -3.16 3.31 -3.92
C PHE A 190 -1.65 3.53 -3.93
N HIS A 191 -0.89 2.46 -4.15
CA HIS A 191 0.56 2.49 -4.35
C HIS A 191 0.86 1.92 -5.73
N LEU A 192 1.27 2.79 -6.64
CA LEU A 192 1.35 2.52 -8.07
C LEU A 192 2.80 2.49 -8.54
N LEU A 193 3.17 1.42 -9.25
CA LEU A 193 4.40 1.41 -10.02
C LEU A 193 4.29 2.40 -11.20
N PRO A 194 5.43 2.90 -11.71
CA PRO A 194 5.45 3.73 -12.90
C PRO A 194 4.69 3.08 -14.08
N PHE A 195 3.85 3.85 -14.77
CA PHE A 195 3.04 3.37 -15.90
C PHE A 195 3.84 2.98 -17.13
N ALA A 196 5.14 3.27 -17.16
CA ALA A 196 6.02 2.72 -18.17
C ALA A 196 6.21 1.18 -18.04
N HIS A 197 5.73 0.58 -16.96
CA HIS A 197 5.49 -0.86 -16.86
C HIS A 197 4.16 -1.23 -17.55
N GLU A 198 4.13 -1.16 -18.88
CA GLU A 198 2.92 -1.43 -19.69
C GLU A 198 2.36 -2.84 -19.46
N GLU A 199 3.21 -3.81 -19.11
CA GLU A 199 2.83 -5.17 -18.76
C GLU A 199 1.88 -5.25 -17.55
N LEU A 200 1.84 -4.20 -16.72
CA LEU A 200 0.95 -4.11 -15.56
C LEU A 200 -0.41 -3.47 -15.88
N MET A 201 -0.69 -3.18 -17.15
CA MET A 201 -1.96 -2.63 -17.63
C MET A 201 -2.29 -1.28 -16.96
N PRO A 202 -1.50 -0.22 -17.17
CA PRO A 202 -1.71 1.09 -16.55
C PRO A 202 -3.09 1.70 -16.85
N ASP A 203 -3.67 1.45 -18.02
CA ASP A 203 -5.03 1.89 -18.36
C ASP A 203 -6.09 1.24 -17.46
N GLU A 204 -5.94 -0.05 -17.14
CA GLU A 204 -6.80 -0.75 -16.19
C GLU A 204 -6.64 -0.19 -14.77
N VAL A 205 -5.43 0.26 -14.40
CA VAL A 205 -5.17 0.92 -13.12
C VAL A 205 -5.92 2.24 -13.04
N LEU A 206 -5.80 3.08 -14.08
CA LEU A 206 -6.53 4.34 -14.18
C LEU A 206 -8.05 4.12 -14.16
N MET A 207 -8.54 3.11 -14.88
CA MET A 207 -9.96 2.75 -14.88
C MET A 207 -10.41 2.29 -13.48
N SER A 208 -9.61 1.50 -12.77
CA SER A 208 -9.93 1.10 -11.40
C SER A 208 -10.02 2.28 -10.43
N ILE A 209 -9.14 3.28 -10.57
CA ILE A 209 -9.17 4.50 -9.74
C ILE A 209 -10.39 5.33 -10.11
N ARG A 210 -10.66 5.51 -11.41
CA ARG A 210 -11.84 6.21 -11.93
C ARG A 210 -13.13 5.61 -11.37
N ASN A 211 -13.32 4.30 -11.52
CA ASN A 211 -14.51 3.60 -11.06
C ASN A 211 -14.72 3.80 -9.55
N TYR A 212 -13.66 3.67 -8.75
CA TYR A 212 -13.74 3.94 -7.31
C TYR A 212 -14.20 5.37 -7.00
N LEU A 213 -13.61 6.37 -7.65
CA LEU A 213 -13.95 7.78 -7.43
C LEU A 213 -15.40 8.07 -7.85
N GLU A 214 -15.80 7.64 -9.05
CA GLU A 214 -17.16 7.82 -9.58
C GLU A 214 -18.22 7.12 -8.73
N GLU A 215 -17.96 5.88 -8.29
CA GLU A 215 -18.85 5.17 -7.36
C GLU A 215 -18.99 5.94 -6.04
N THR A 216 -17.88 6.40 -5.47
CA THR A 216 -17.87 7.13 -4.21
C THR A 216 -18.62 8.47 -4.31
N MET A 217 -18.44 9.20 -5.42
CA MET A 217 -19.19 10.43 -5.68
C MET A 217 -20.69 10.16 -5.91
N ARG A 218 -21.05 9.04 -6.57
CA ARG A 218 -22.45 8.63 -6.78
C ARG A 218 -23.18 8.30 -5.48
N GLU A 219 -22.45 7.88 -4.45
CA GLU A 219 -22.99 7.72 -3.09
C GLU A 219 -23.24 9.05 -2.38
N GLY A 220 -22.97 10.19 -3.02
CA GLY A 220 -23.17 11.53 -2.46
C GLY A 220 -22.01 12.03 -1.59
N LEU A 221 -20.87 11.34 -1.60
CA LEU A 221 -19.70 11.75 -0.83
C LEU A 221 -18.90 12.81 -1.58
N THR A 222 -18.42 13.81 -0.83
CA THR A 222 -17.48 14.80 -1.35
C THR A 222 -16.08 14.20 -1.35
N VAL A 223 -15.43 14.16 -2.51
CA VAL A 223 -14.14 13.50 -2.70
C VAL A 223 -13.01 14.50 -2.91
N ARG A 224 -11.88 14.26 -2.26
CA ARG A 224 -10.60 14.94 -2.48
C ARG A 224 -9.46 13.93 -2.49
N ALA A 225 -8.35 14.33 -3.07
CA ALA A 225 -7.18 13.49 -3.20
C ALA A 225 -5.90 14.19 -2.74
N ALA A 226 -4.90 13.37 -2.42
CA ALA A 226 -3.53 13.80 -2.21
C ALA A 226 -2.59 12.87 -2.96
N MET A 227 -1.51 13.42 -3.53
CA MET A 227 -0.54 12.67 -4.31
C MET A 227 0.86 12.85 -3.74
N HIS A 228 1.66 11.76 -3.70
CA HIS A 228 3.03 11.79 -3.20
C HIS A 228 3.91 10.70 -3.84
N GLY A 229 5.23 10.90 -3.81
CA GLY A 229 6.21 9.94 -4.32
C GLY A 229 6.80 10.33 -5.67
N GLY A 230 7.38 9.35 -6.35
CA GLY A 230 8.00 9.54 -7.66
C GLY A 230 9.40 10.12 -7.59
N ASP A 231 10.19 9.80 -8.61
CA ASP A 231 11.53 10.33 -8.75
C ASP A 231 11.45 11.81 -9.16
N THR A 232 12.27 12.63 -8.52
CA THR A 232 12.41 14.06 -8.80
C THR A 232 13.08 14.35 -10.15
N GLN A 233 13.85 13.39 -10.69
CA GLN A 233 14.65 13.58 -11.91
C GLN A 233 14.39 12.49 -12.98
N GLY A 234 13.49 11.54 -12.73
CA GLY A 234 13.26 10.39 -13.60
C GLY A 234 11.98 10.49 -14.43
N ASP A 235 12.09 10.30 -15.74
CA ASP A 235 10.96 10.39 -16.70
C ASP A 235 9.81 9.41 -16.40
N MET A 236 10.12 8.24 -15.82
CA MET A 236 9.17 7.15 -15.59
C MET A 236 8.05 7.53 -14.61
N SER A 237 8.38 8.27 -13.55
CA SER A 237 7.41 8.70 -12.53
C SER A 237 6.54 9.87 -13.03
N ILE A 238 7.11 10.74 -13.87
CA ILE A 238 6.46 11.96 -14.36
C ILE A 238 5.22 11.63 -15.19
N SER A 239 5.32 10.68 -16.13
CA SER A 239 4.18 10.26 -16.96
C SER A 239 3.02 9.73 -16.10
N THR A 240 3.34 8.98 -15.05
CA THR A 240 2.38 8.44 -14.08
C THR A 240 1.69 9.57 -13.31
N ALA A 241 2.45 10.52 -12.78
CA ALA A 241 1.92 11.66 -12.05
C ALA A 241 1.01 12.53 -12.95
N VAL A 242 1.42 12.78 -14.20
CA VAL A 242 0.61 13.52 -15.18
C VAL A 242 -0.71 12.82 -15.48
N ALA A 243 -0.68 11.50 -15.71
CA ALA A 243 -1.90 10.73 -15.98
C ALA A 243 -2.88 10.76 -14.79
N LEU A 244 -2.39 10.67 -13.56
CA LEU A 244 -3.21 10.76 -12.35
C LEU A 244 -3.79 12.17 -12.15
N ARG A 245 -3.00 13.23 -12.34
CA ARG A 245 -3.49 14.62 -12.30
C ARG A 245 -4.60 14.85 -13.31
N ASN A 246 -4.41 14.37 -14.55
CA ASN A 246 -5.42 14.48 -15.60
C ASN A 246 -6.69 13.73 -15.25
N LEU A 247 -6.59 12.52 -14.67
CA LEU A 247 -7.74 11.76 -14.20
C LEU A 247 -8.53 12.54 -13.14
N LEU A 248 -7.85 13.07 -12.12
CA LEU A 248 -8.50 13.82 -11.03
C LEU A 248 -9.15 15.10 -11.55
N TRP A 249 -8.46 15.83 -12.43
CA TRP A 249 -9.00 17.03 -13.06
C TRP A 249 -10.26 16.73 -13.90
N GLN A 250 -10.27 15.65 -14.68
CA GLN A 250 -11.44 15.24 -15.46
C GLN A 250 -12.64 14.86 -14.60
N LEU A 251 -12.41 14.38 -13.38
CA LEU A 251 -13.44 13.99 -12.43
C LEU A 251 -13.84 15.12 -11.47
N ASP A 252 -13.27 16.31 -11.63
CA ASP A 252 -13.44 17.45 -10.72
C ASP A 252 -13.10 17.11 -9.25
N VAL A 253 -12.12 16.22 -9.05
CA VAL A 253 -11.64 15.85 -7.72
C VAL A 253 -10.54 16.80 -7.30
N ALA A 254 -10.79 17.56 -6.22
CA ALA A 254 -9.83 18.50 -5.67
C ALA A 254 -8.57 17.78 -5.17
N LEU A 255 -7.40 18.31 -5.54
CA LEU A 255 -6.12 17.94 -4.95
C LEU A 255 -5.82 18.84 -3.75
N GLU A 256 -5.76 18.25 -2.56
CA GLU A 256 -5.36 18.99 -1.36
C GLU A 256 -3.88 19.35 -1.39
N PHE A 257 -3.05 18.41 -1.84
CA PHE A 257 -1.66 18.64 -2.17
C PHE A 257 -1.17 17.63 -3.20
N ASP A 258 -0.10 18.02 -3.89
CA ASP A 258 0.61 17.19 -4.84
C ASP A 258 2.10 17.36 -4.64
N GLU A 259 2.70 16.40 -3.94
CA GLU A 259 4.12 16.31 -3.65
C GLU A 259 4.76 15.17 -4.47
N THR A 260 4.42 15.10 -5.75
CA THR A 260 5.00 14.12 -6.67
C THR A 260 6.14 14.68 -7.51
N CYS A 261 7.11 13.82 -7.84
CA CYS A 261 8.21 14.12 -8.75
C CYS A 261 8.94 15.42 -8.39
N GLU A 262 8.99 16.40 -9.28
CA GLU A 262 9.68 17.68 -9.08
C GLU A 262 9.17 18.49 -7.88
N ARG A 263 7.94 18.20 -7.44
CA ARG A 263 7.29 18.86 -6.28
C ARG A 263 7.62 18.18 -4.96
N ARG A 264 8.33 17.06 -4.99
CA ARG A 264 8.64 16.26 -3.82
C ARG A 264 9.84 16.83 -3.07
N ALA A 265 9.61 17.32 -1.85
CA ALA A 265 10.68 17.81 -0.98
C ALA A 265 11.38 16.69 -0.19
N THR A 266 10.62 15.70 0.30
CA THR A 266 11.14 14.66 1.17
C THR A 266 10.55 13.28 0.85
N ASN A 267 11.19 12.24 1.39
CA ASN A 267 10.66 10.87 1.33
C ASN A 267 9.90 10.54 2.62
N THR A 268 8.61 10.85 2.58
CA THR A 268 7.62 10.62 3.64
C THR A 268 6.57 9.60 3.20
N PRO A 269 5.86 8.96 4.14
CA PRO A 269 4.69 8.15 3.81
C PRO A 269 3.56 9.00 3.21
N LEU A 270 2.56 8.32 2.64
CA LEU A 270 1.28 8.93 2.28
C LEU A 270 0.14 8.05 2.80
N GLY A 271 -0.81 8.68 3.49
CA GLY A 271 -1.95 7.99 4.06
C GLY A 271 -3.15 8.89 4.25
N ALA A 272 -4.22 8.28 4.77
CA ALA A 272 -5.43 8.95 5.19
C ALA A 272 -6.07 8.21 6.37
N VAL A 273 -6.73 8.97 7.24
CA VAL A 273 -7.45 8.44 8.40
C VAL A 273 -8.79 9.16 8.53
N ILE A 274 -9.84 8.41 8.89
CA ILE A 274 -11.14 8.97 9.29
C ILE A 274 -11.05 9.25 10.80
N ARG A 275 -11.31 10.49 11.20
CA ARG A 275 -11.35 10.93 12.60
C ARG A 275 -12.71 10.60 13.23
N ASP A 276 -12.81 10.73 14.54
CA ASP A 276 -14.03 10.39 15.29
C ASP A 276 -15.19 11.34 14.98
N ASP A 277 -14.91 12.56 14.53
CA ASP A 277 -15.87 13.53 14.03
C ASP A 277 -16.26 13.31 12.55
N HIS A 278 -15.89 12.16 11.98
CA HIS A 278 -16.11 11.77 10.59
C HIS A 278 -15.35 12.59 9.54
N SER A 279 -14.53 13.55 9.95
CA SER A 279 -13.60 14.21 9.03
C SER A 279 -12.52 13.24 8.57
N VAL A 280 -11.96 13.51 7.39
CA VAL A 280 -10.78 12.78 6.92
C VAL A 280 -9.54 13.66 7.06
N GLN A 281 -8.42 13.06 7.43
CA GLN A 281 -7.12 13.73 7.41
C GLN A 281 -6.14 12.94 6.54
N PHE A 282 -5.44 13.65 5.65
CA PHE A 282 -4.26 13.11 4.97
C PHE A 282 -3.06 13.10 5.90
N VAL A 283 -2.20 12.09 5.71
CA VAL A 283 -1.08 11.79 6.60
C VAL A 283 0.19 11.67 5.77
N THR A 284 1.19 12.47 6.09
CA THR A 284 2.56 12.30 5.58
C THR A 284 3.58 12.09 6.70
N GLN A 285 3.12 12.12 7.95
CA GLN A 285 3.95 11.84 9.10
C GLN A 285 3.21 10.97 10.12
N ILE A 286 3.91 9.95 10.62
CA ILE A 286 3.39 9.04 11.64
C ILE A 286 4.35 9.06 12.82
N VAL A 287 3.83 9.46 13.98
CA VAL A 287 4.59 9.44 15.23
C VAL A 287 3.97 8.43 16.19
N ALA A 288 4.78 7.82 17.06
CA ALA A 288 4.24 7.09 18.20
C ALA A 288 3.71 8.10 19.24
N ALA A 289 2.49 7.90 19.73
CA ALA A 289 1.96 8.68 20.85
C ALA A 289 2.84 8.47 22.11
N GLU A 290 3.06 9.53 22.89
CA GLU A 290 3.70 9.43 24.20
C GLU A 290 2.68 8.93 25.24
N ASP A 291 3.13 8.13 26.20
CA ASP A 291 2.32 7.74 27.37
C ASP A 291 2.12 8.93 28.33
#